data_AF-X1CV33-F1
#
_entry.id   AF-X1CV33-F1
#
_cell.length_a   1.000
_cell.length_b   1.000
_cell.length_c   1.000
_cell.angle_alpha   90.00
_cell.angle_beta   90.00
_cell.angle_gamma   90.00
#
_symmetry.space_group_name_H-M   'P 1'
#
loop_
_entity.id
_entity.type
_entity.pdbx_description
1 polymer ?
#
loop_
_entity_poly.entity_id
_entity_poly.type
_entity_poly.pdbx_seq_one_letter_code
_entity_poly.pdbx_strand_id
1 'polypeptide(L)' 'MPKYRCKDCGAIWYGWGEGKVCPKCGGKLEPVPENTADKK' A
#
# COMPACT_ATOMS: atom_id res chain seq x y z
N MET A 1 9.78 3.57 4.61
CA MET A 1 8.64 3.07 5.42
C MET A 1 7.80 2.13 4.56
N PRO A 2 7.29 0.98 5.06
CA PRO A 2 6.46 0.10 4.23
C PRO A 2 5.21 0.85 3.76
N LYS A 3 5.03 0.82 2.44
CA LYS A 3 3.96 1.50 1.71
C LYS A 3 2.98 0.44 1.23
N TYR A 4 1.69 0.74 1.28
CA TYR A 4 0.65 -0.14 0.80
C TYR A 4 -0.28 0.62 -0.12
N ARG A 5 -0.71 -0.01 -1.21
CA ARG A 5 -1.65 0.57 -2.17
C ARG A 5 -2.88 -0.31 -2.26
N CYS A 6 -4.04 0.32 -2.14
CA CYS A 6 -5.34 -0.28 -2.38
C CYS A 6 -5.53 -0.49 -3.89
N LYS A 7 -5.79 -1.73 -4.32
CA LYS A 7 -6.02 -2.02 -5.75
C LYS A 7 -7.33 -1.43 -6.26
N ASP A 8 -8.39 -1.47 -5.45
CA ASP A 8 -9.74 -1.02 -5.84
C ASP A 8 -9.88 0.51 -5.89
N CYS A 9 -9.29 1.19 -4.91
CA CYS A 9 -9.49 2.61 -4.67
C CYS A 9 -8.26 3.48 -4.93
N GLY A 10 -7.09 2.86 -5.13
CA GLY A 10 -5.83 3.57 -5.36
C GLY A 10 -5.23 4.27 -4.13
N ALA A 11 -5.90 4.23 -2.97
CA ALA A 11 -5.43 4.87 -1.74
C ALA A 11 -4.07 4.28 -1.29
N ILE A 12 -3.18 5.17 -0.83
CA ILE A 12 -1.84 4.82 -0.37
C ILE A 12 -1.78 4.99 1.15
N TRP A 13 -1.30 3.97 1.83
CA TRP A 13 -1.13 3.91 3.27
C TRP A 13 0.33 3.65 3.62
N TYR A 14 0.79 4.23 4.72
CA TYR A 14 2.17 4.11 5.20
C TYR A 14 2.13 3.60 6.64
N GLY A 15 2.78 2.47 6.92
CA GLY A 15 2.83 1.91 8.28
C GLY A 15 2.93 0.39 8.33
N TRP A 16 3.42 -0.15 9.45
CA TRP A 16 3.49 -1.59 9.73
C TRP A 16 2.13 -2.05 10.26
N GLY A 17 1.15 -2.21 9.37
CA GLY A 17 -0.21 -2.60 9.74
C GLY A 17 -0.50 -4.06 9.40
N GLU A 18 -0.79 -4.87 10.40
CA GLU A 18 -1.19 -6.28 10.30
C GLU A 18 -2.54 -6.51 9.58
N GLY A 19 -3.14 -5.46 9.01
CA GLY A 19 -4.38 -5.52 8.24
C GLY A 19 -4.16 -5.16 6.76
N LYS A 20 -4.11 -6.18 5.89
CA LYS A 20 -4.03 -6.03 4.42
C LYS A 20 -5.36 -5.63 3.79
N VAL A 21 -6.17 -4.80 4.46
CA VAL A 21 -7.51 -4.41 4.00
C VAL A 21 -7.66 -2.91 4.07
N CYS A 22 -8.11 -2.31 2.97
CA CYS A 22 -8.29 -0.87 2.86
C CYS A 22 -9.51 -0.43 3.68
N PRO A 23 -9.36 0.46 4.68
CA PRO A 23 -10.48 0.91 5.51
C PRO A 23 -11.47 1.80 4.74
N LYS A 24 -11.09 2.33 3.57
CA LYS A 24 -11.96 3.17 2.74
C LYS A 24 -12.96 2.40 1.88
N CYS A 25 -12.58 1.22 1.39
CA CYS A 25 -13.39 0.49 0.42
C CYS A 25 -13.48 -1.02 0.71
N GLY A 26 -12.78 -1.53 1.72
CA GLY A 26 -12.67 -2.96 1.99
C GLY A 26 -11.78 -3.73 1.00
N GLY A 27 -11.18 -3.05 0.01
CA GLY A 27 -10.31 -3.65 -0.99
C GLY A 27 -8.99 -4.16 -0.42
N LYS A 28 -8.31 -5.05 -1.15
CA LYS A 28 -7.00 -5.59 -0.72
C LYS A 28 -5.93 -4.50 -0.79
N LEU A 29 -5.16 -4.37 0.30
CA LEU A 29 -3.96 -3.54 0.35
C LEU A 29 -2.76 -4.41 -0.06
N GLU A 30 -2.16 -4.05 -1.18
CA GLU A 30 -0.95 -4.70 -1.67
C GLU A 30 0.26 -3.90 -1.15
N PRO A 31 1.28 -4.55 -0.57
CA PRO A 31 2.51 -3.86 -0.22
C PRO A 31 3.14 -3.32 -1.51
N VAL A 32 3.39 -2.03 -1.53
CA VAL A 32 4.22 -1.37 -2.54
C VAL A 32 5.65 -1.55 -2.05
N PRO A 33 6.46 -2.41 -2.68
CA PRO A 33 7.85 -2.54 -2.32
C PRO A 33 8.53 -1.17 -2.45
N GLU A 34 9.06 -0.65 -1.35
CA GLU A 34 9.92 0.53 -1.32
C GLU A 34 11.32 0.13 -1.82
N ASN A 35 11.40 -0.41 -3.04
CA ASN A 35 12.65 -0.65 -3.73
C ASN A 35 12.41 -0.46 -5.24
N THR A 36 13.11 0.52 -5.80
CA THR A 36 13.32 0.78 -7.24
C THR A 36 12.31 1.69 -7.96
N ALA A 37 12.40 2.99 -7.68
CA ALA A 37 12.20 4.04 -8.70
C ALA A 37 13.00 5.31 -8.32
N ASP A 38 14.23 5.12 -7.84
CA ASP A 38 15.25 6.17 -7.90
C ASP A 38 16.57 5.49 -8.27
N LYS A 39 16.74 5.28 -9.57
CA LYS A 39 18.06 5.31 -10.21
C LYS A 39 17.90 5.44 -11.72
N LYS A 40 18.07 6.69 -12.14
CA LYS A 40 18.64 7.18 -13.40
C LYS A 40 17.72 7.30 -14.61
#